data_AF-A0A6P1C266-F1
#
_entry.id   AF-A0A6P1C266-F1
#
_cell.length_a   1.000
_cell.length_b   1.000
_cell.length_c   1.000
_cell.angle_alpha   90.00
_cell.angle_beta   90.00
_cell.angle_gamma   90.00
#
_symmetry.space_group_name_H-M   'P 1'
#
loop_
_entity.id
_entity.type
_entity.pdbx_description
1 polymer ?
#
loop_
_entity_poly.entity_id
_entity_poly.type
_entity_poly.pdbx_seq_one_letter_code
_entity_poly.pdbx_strand_id
1 'polypeptide(L)' 'AFRKMRKFLMTTKKLTEDEAISLISLGVDFGVTQVVDGNWGVHAIVRKSMLPEAKA' A
#
# COMPACT_ATOMS: atom_id res chain seq x y z
N ALA A 1 -5.63 -4.79 -4.32
CA ALA A 1 -4.62 -3.77 -3.95
C ALA A 1 -4.12 -3.91 -2.50
N PHE A 2 -5.01 -3.95 -1.50
CA PHE A 2 -4.66 -4.03 -0.05
C PHE A 2 -3.57 -5.05 0.31
N ARG A 3 -3.76 -6.34 -0.02
CA ARG A 3 -2.80 -7.41 0.31
C ARG A 3 -1.39 -7.16 -0.26
N LYS A 4 -1.30 -6.55 -1.45
CA LYS A 4 -0.02 -6.19 -2.09
C LYS A 4 0.65 -5.02 -1.36
N MET A 5 -0.11 -3.99 -0.98
CA MET A 5 0.41 -2.85 -0.22
C MET A 5 0.88 -3.28 1.18
N ARG A 6 0.07 -4.07 1.90
CA ARG A 6 0.45 -4.63 3.21
C ARG A 6 1.75 -5.42 3.11
N LYS A 7 1.85 -6.32 2.13
CA LYS A 7 3.08 -7.09 1.88
C LYS A 7 4.27 -6.16 1.59
N PHE A 8 4.11 -5.15 0.73
CA PHE A 8 5.17 -4.20 0.41
C PHE A 8 5.69 -3.44 1.64
N LEU A 9 4.79 -2.94 2.49
CA LEU A 9 5.12 -2.23 3.72
C LEU A 9 5.82 -3.14 4.73
N MET A 10 5.32 -4.36 4.93
CA MET A 10 5.93 -5.31 5.86
C MET A 10 7.31 -5.79 5.39
N THR A 11 7.47 -6.14 4.11
CA THR A 11 8.73 -6.73 3.62
C THR A 11 9.81 -5.69 3.36
N THR A 12 9.45 -4.51 2.83
CA THR A 12 10.41 -3.52 2.33
C THR A 12 10.68 -2.43 3.36
N LYS A 13 9.68 -2.11 4.19
CA LYS A 13 9.77 -1.07 5.22
C LYS A 13 9.85 -1.65 6.64
N LYS A 14 9.87 -2.97 6.77
CA LYS A 14 9.99 -3.71 8.04
C LYS A 14 8.94 -3.25 9.08
N LEU A 15 7.76 -2.85 8.60
CA LEU A 15 6.62 -2.51 9.47
C LEU A 15 5.92 -3.78 9.96
N THR A 16 5.40 -3.73 11.18
CA THR A 16 4.47 -4.75 11.68
C THR A 16 3.14 -4.69 10.93
N GLU A 17 2.31 -5.73 11.06
CA GLU A 17 1.01 -5.77 10.37
C GLU A 17 0.10 -4.61 10.83
N ASP A 18 0.04 -4.33 12.12
CA ASP A 18 -0.80 -3.27 12.68
C ASP A 18 -0.35 -1.87 12.23
N GLU A 19 0.97 -1.62 12.18
CA GLU A 19 1.54 -0.38 11.65
C GLU A 19 1.24 -0.23 10.15
N ALA A 20 1.37 -1.33 9.38
CA ALA A 20 1.08 -1.31 7.95
C ALA A 20 -0.41 -1.04 7.68
N ILE A 21 -1.32 -1.65 8.44
CA ILE A 21 -2.77 -1.42 8.30
C ILE A 21 -3.13 0.02 8.66
N SER A 22 -2.53 0.56 9.72
CA SER A 22 -2.73 1.94 10.16
C SER A 22 -2.27 2.93 9.07
N LEU A 23 -1.07 2.71 8.50
CA LEU A 23 -0.56 3.56 7.42
C LEU A 23 -1.39 3.44 6.14
N ILE A 24 -1.87 2.24 5.82
CA ILE A 24 -2.75 2.03 4.66
C ILE A 24 -4.06 2.82 4.80
N SER A 25 -4.61 2.88 6.01
CA SER A 25 -5.88 3.56 6.25
C SER A 25 -5.75 5.09 6.22
N LEU A 26 -4.60 5.62 6.65
CA LEU A 26 -4.39 7.06 6.83
C LEU A 26 -3.61 7.73 5.69
N GLY A 27 -2.76 6.99 4.98
CA GLY A 27 -1.78 7.56 4.05
C GLY A 27 -1.65 6.83 2.72
N VAL A 28 -2.55 5.90 2.42
CA VAL A 28 -2.60 5.21 1.11
C VAL A 28 -3.92 5.48 0.41
N ASP A 29 -3.82 6.05 -0.78
CA ASP A 29 -4.97 6.30 -1.64
C ASP A 29 -5.21 5.08 -2.54
N PHE A 30 -6.47 4.63 -2.63
CA PHE A 30 -6.89 3.55 -3.51
C PHE A 30 -7.72 4.09 -4.67
N GLY A 31 -7.26 3.83 -5.89
CA GLY A 31 -7.95 4.25 -7.12
C GLY A 31 -8.36 3.06 -7.97
N VAL A 32 -9.53 3.15 -8.61
CA VAL A 32 -9.96 2.18 -9.62
C VAL A 32 -9.20 2.48 -10.91
N THR A 33 -8.48 1.49 -11.43
CA THR A 33 -7.70 1.64 -12.67
C THR A 33 -8.56 1.36 -13.89
N GLN A 34 -9.37 0.30 -13.84
CA GLN A 34 -10.25 -0.10 -14.93
C GLN A 34 -11.36 -1.01 -14.44
N VAL A 35 -12.50 -0.97 -15.15
CA VAL A 35 -13.71 -1.77 -14.89
C VAL A 35 -14.23 -2.46 -16.16
N VAL A 36 -13.47 -2.43 -17.25
CA VAL A 36 -13.94 -2.83 -18.59
C VAL A 36 -13.29 -4.11 -19.12
N ASP A 37 -12.27 -4.65 -18.45
CA ASP A 37 -11.51 -5.81 -18.94
C ASP A 37 -11.93 -7.15 -18.29
N GLY A 38 -13.11 -7.21 -17.67
CA GLY A 38 -13.61 -8.37 -16.92
C GLY A 38 -12.95 -8.56 -15.54
N ASN A 39 -11.63 -8.33 -15.43
CA ASN A 39 -10.94 -8.25 -14.14
C ASN A 39 -10.84 -6.80 -13.69
N TRP A 40 -11.49 -6.42 -12.60
CA TRP A 40 -11.48 -5.03 -12.13
C TRP A 40 -10.14 -4.67 -11.48
N GLY A 41 -9.54 -3.58 -11.94
CA GLY A 41 -8.23 -3.10 -11.50
C GLY A 41 -8.35 -2.07 -10.38
N VAL A 42 -7.56 -2.24 -9.31
CA VAL A 42 -7.38 -1.22 -8.26
C VAL A 42 -5.89 -1.03 -8.00
N HIS A 43 -5.44 0.22 -7.98
CA HIS A 43 -4.09 0.63 -7.61
C HIS A 43 -4.06 1.29 -6.23
N ALA A 44 -2.89 1.30 -5.60
CA ALA A 44 -2.64 1.90 -4.29
C ALA A 44 -1.44 2.84 -4.38
N ILE A 45 -1.58 4.08 -3.93
CA ILE A 45 -0.57 5.12 -4.02
C ILE A 45 -0.13 5.49 -2.60
N VAL A 46 1.18 5.49 -2.36
CA VAL A 46 1.79 5.97 -1.11
C VAL A 46 2.89 6.97 -1.43
N ARG A 47 2.90 8.13 -0.77
CA ARG A 47 3.94 9.13 -0.97
C ARG A 47 5.24 8.68 -0.31
N LYS A 48 6.38 8.82 -1.01
CA LYS A 48 7.70 8.44 -0.47
C LYS A 48 8.05 9.18 0.83
N SER A 49 7.57 10.41 1.01
CA SER A 49 7.76 11.20 2.23
C SER A 49 7.06 10.62 3.46
N MET A 50 6.02 9.79 3.27
CA MET A 50 5.32 9.10 4.35
C MET A 50 5.93 7.74 4.68
N LEU A 51 6.89 7.28 3.87
CA LEU A 51 7.57 6.02 4.12
C LEU A 51 8.71 6.26 5.09
N PRO A 52 8.84 5.45 6.15
CA PRO A 52 10.02 5.48 6.99
C PRO A 52 11.27 5.19 6.13
N GLU A 53 12.39 5.78 6.51
CA GLU A 53 13.68 5.48 5.88
C GLU A 53 13.91 3.97 5.90
N ALA A 54 14.46 3.45 4.81
CA ALA A 54 14.75 2.03 4.73
C ALA A 54 15.82 1.70 5.77
N LYS A 55 15.43 1.05 6.88
CA LYS A 55 16.39 0.51 7.84
C LYS A 55 17.19 -0.58 7.13
N ALA A 56 18.45 -0.27 6.81
CA ALA A 56 19.45 -1.22 6.31
C ALA A 56 19.47 -2.46 7.22
#